data_AF-A0A355V6X0-F1
#
_entry.id   AF-A0A355V6X0-F1
#
_cell.length_a   1.000
_cell.length_b   1.000
_cell.length_c   1.000
_cell.angle_alpha   90.00
_cell.angle_beta   90.00
_cell.angle_gamma   90.00
#
_symmetry.space_group_name_H-M   'P 1'
#
loop_
_entity.id
_entity.type
_entity.pdbx_description
1 polymer ?
#
loop_
_entity_poly.entity_id
_entity_poly.type
_entity_poly.pdbx_seq_one_letter_code
_entity_poly.pdbx_strand_id
1 'polypeptide(L)' 'MTAGDFLRPSTLRRGLSLTAQTLRLMIGVGDYEAYLEHMNSHHPDLPVLDYSAWYRNRVDARYGAGDGKVSRCPC' A
#
# COMPACT_ATOMS: atom_id res chain seq x y z
N MET A 1 -36.65 1.69 -0.90
CA MET A 1 -35.44 1.81 -1.75
C MET A 1 -35.68 2.94 -2.74
N THR A 2 -35.34 4.17 -2.39
CA THR A 2 -35.54 5.35 -3.25
C THR A 2 -34.18 5.86 -3.73
N ALA A 3 -34.11 6.30 -4.99
CA ALA A 3 -32.89 6.71 -5.70
C ALA A 3 -32.10 7.88 -5.07
N GLY A 4 -32.58 8.46 -3.96
CA GLY A 4 -31.98 9.61 -3.28
C GLY A 4 -30.85 9.29 -2.29
N ASP A 5 -30.69 8.03 -1.86
CA ASP A 5 -29.62 7.65 -0.91
C ASP A 5 -28.22 7.58 -1.54
N PHE A 6 -28.14 7.51 -2.87
CA PHE A 6 -26.85 7.44 -3.60
C PHE A 6 -26.15 8.80 -3.70
N LEU A 7 -26.91 9.90 -3.68
CA LEU A 7 -26.40 11.27 -3.76
C LEU A 7 -26.05 11.86 -2.37
N ARG A 8 -25.87 11.02 -1.34
CA ARG A 8 -25.34 11.47 -0.05
C ARG A 8 -23.81 11.46 -0.07
N PRO A 9 -23.15 12.52 0.45
CA PRO A 9 -21.69 12.67 0.40
C PRO A 9 -20.94 11.54 1.12
N SER A 10 -21.56 10.91 2.12
CA SER A 10 -21.03 9.75 2.83
C SER A 10 -21.03 8.46 1.99
N THR A 11 -22.02 8.27 1.11
CA THR A 11 -22.10 7.12 0.19
C THR A 11 -21.05 7.22 -0.91
N LEU A 12 -20.86 8.42 -1.46
CA LEU A 12 -19.81 8.73 -2.44
C LEU A 12 -18.41 8.50 -1.88
N ARG A 13 -18.15 8.94 -0.65
CA ARG A 13 -16.85 8.78 0.02
C ARG A 13 -16.53 7.32 0.34
N ARG A 14 -17.55 6.51 0.68
CA ARG A 14 -17.40 5.04 0.84
C ARG A 14 -17.08 4.36 -0.48
N GLY A 15 -17.81 4.71 -1.55
CA GLY A 15 -17.55 4.18 -2.89
C GLY A 15 -16.12 4.46 -3.36
N LEU A 16 -15.68 5.72 -3.25
CA LEU A 16 -14.32 6.12 -3.65
C LEU A 16 -13.22 5.40 -2.84
N SER A 17 -13.43 5.22 -1.54
CA SER A 17 -12.50 4.51 -0.66
C SER A 17 -12.37 3.02 -1.01
N LEU A 18 -13.48 2.35 -1.36
CA LEU A 18 -13.46 0.96 -1.82
C LEU A 18 -12.71 0.81 -3.14
N THR A 19 -12.91 1.72 -4.09
CA THR A 19 -12.20 1.72 -5.36
C THR A 19 -10.70 2.02 -5.19
N ALA A 20 -10.34 2.91 -4.27
CA ALA A 20 -8.93 3.19 -3.95
C ALA A 20 -8.25 1.97 -3.32
N GLN A 21 -8.93 1.25 -2.43
CA GLN A 21 -8.41 0.02 -1.81
C GLN A 21 -8.18 -1.08 -2.85
N THR A 22 -9.11 -1.30 -3.78
CA THR A 22 -8.97 -2.31 -4.84
C THR A 22 -7.90 -1.93 -5.87
N LEU A 23 -7.80 -0.65 -6.25
CA LEU A 23 -6.72 -0.15 -7.11
C LEU A 23 -5.34 -0.29 -6.46
N ARG A 24 -5.20 -0.03 -5.15
CA ARG A 24 -3.93 -0.16 -4.42
C ARG A 24 -3.48 -1.63 -4.34
N LEU A 25 -4.42 -2.57 -4.21
CA LEU A 25 -4.15 -4.00 -4.33
C LEU A 25 -3.75 -4.42 -5.75
N MET A 26 -4.39 -3.84 -6.78
CA MET A 26 -4.17 -4.20 -8.18
C MET A 26 -2.86 -3.63 -8.76
N ILE A 27 -2.52 -2.39 -8.40
CA ILE A 27 -1.36 -1.68 -8.95
C ILE A 27 -0.06 -2.25 -8.36
N GLY A 28 -0.09 -2.81 -7.13
CA GLY A 28 1.10 -3.40 -6.49
C GLY A 28 2.24 -2.40 -6.28
N VAL A 29 1.97 -1.10 -6.48
CA VAL A 29 2.87 -0.01 -6.13
C VAL A 29 2.68 0.20 -4.65
N GLY A 30 3.65 -0.30 -3.88
CA GLY A 30 3.78 0.08 -2.49
C GLY A 30 3.75 1.60 -2.41
N ASP A 31 3.14 2.11 -1.36
CA ASP A 31 3.12 3.52 -1.02
C ASP A 31 4.00 3.70 0.21
N TYR A 32 4.81 4.77 0.23
CA TYR A 32 5.79 4.95 1.27
C TYR A 32 5.14 5.28 2.62
N GLU A 33 4.03 6.02 2.64
CA GLU A 33 3.29 6.27 3.89
C GLU A 33 2.69 4.99 4.45
N ALA A 34 2.15 4.11 3.59
CA ALA A 34 1.68 2.79 4.04
C ALA A 34 2.82 1.92 4.60
N TYR A 35 4.04 2.05 4.05
CA TYR A 35 5.22 1.39 4.62
C TYR A 35 5.57 1.95 6.01
N LEU A 36 5.57 3.27 6.17
CA LEU A 36 5.82 3.92 7.46
C LEU A 36 4.77 3.55 8.51
N GLU A 37 3.49 3.57 8.15
CA GLU A 37 2.40 3.16 9.03
C GLU A 37 2.53 1.69 9.45
N HIS A 38 2.90 0.81 8.50
CA HIS A 38 3.17 -0.60 8.79
C HIS A 38 4.37 -0.76 9.74
N MET A 39 5.50 -0.10 9.47
CA MET A 39 6.68 -0.15 10.34
C MET A 39 6.38 0.40 11.73
N ASN A 40 5.66 1.52 11.83
CA ASN A 40 5.28 2.09 13.12
C ASN A 40 4.33 1.17 13.91
N SER A 41 3.42 0.47 13.21
CA SER A 41 2.42 -0.38 13.87
C SER A 41 2.93 -1.77 14.23
N HIS A 42 3.81 -2.37 13.40
CA HIS A 42 4.29 -3.74 13.56
C HIS A 42 5.76 -3.86 14.01
N HIS A 43 6.56 -2.83 13.76
CA HIS A 43 8.01 -2.83 13.95
C HIS A 43 8.52 -1.48 14.53
N PRO A 44 7.98 -1.00 15.67
CA PRO A 44 8.35 0.33 16.20
C PRO A 44 9.81 0.44 16.64
N ASP A 45 10.50 -0.69 16.82
CA ASP A 45 11.90 -0.76 17.27
C ASP A 45 12.90 -0.81 16.11
N LEU A 46 12.43 -1.05 14.88
CA LEU A 46 13.30 -1.16 13.70
C LEU A 46 13.43 0.18 12.97
N PRO A 47 14.64 0.59 12.54
CA PRO A 47 14.81 1.79 11.75
C PRO A 47 14.14 1.65 10.37
N VAL A 48 13.34 2.64 9.99
CA VAL A 48 12.68 2.69 8.69
C VAL A 48 13.68 2.95 7.56
N LEU A 49 13.47 2.29 6.42
CA LEU A 49 14.25 2.52 5.21
C LEU A 49 13.96 3.89 4.61
N ASP A 50 14.98 4.55 4.07
CA ASP A 50 14.80 5.74 3.24
C ASP A 50 13.96 5.41 1.99
N TYR A 51 13.21 6.40 1.48
CA TYR A 51 12.36 6.24 0.30
C TYR A 51 13.09 5.61 -0.88
N SER A 52 14.34 6.05 -1.14
CA SER A 52 15.14 5.55 -2.28
C SER A 52 15.54 4.08 -2.11
N ALA A 53 15.88 3.66 -0.89
CA ALA A 53 16.24 2.29 -0.57
C ALA A 53 15.02 1.37 -0.62
N TRP A 54 13.88 1.83 -0.09
CA TRP A 54 12.62 1.11 -0.19
C TRP A 54 12.14 0.98 -1.64
N TYR A 55 12.25 2.03 -2.47
CA TYR A 55 11.86 1.98 -3.87
C TYR A 55 12.71 0.97 -4.66
N ARG A 56 14.03 0.99 -4.44
CA ARG A 56 14.95 -0.01 -5.01
C ARG A 56 14.59 -1.42 -4.56
N ASN A 57 14.29 -1.64 -3.28
CA ASN A 57 13.85 -2.93 -2.76
C ASN A 57 12.55 -3.43 -3.44
N ARG A 58 11.60 -2.54 -3.73
CA ARG A 58 10.37 -2.88 -4.46
C ARG A 58 10.61 -3.21 -5.93
N VAL A 59 11.50 -2.48 -6.59
CA VAL A 59 11.88 -2.73 -7.99
C VAL A 59 12.67 -4.04 -8.08
N ASP A 60 13.62 -4.27 -7.18
CA ASP A 60 14.40 -5.51 -7.09
C ASP A 60 13.52 -6.72 -6.79
N ALA A 61 12.58 -6.61 -5.84
CA ALA A 61 11.60 -7.66 -5.55
C ALA A 61 10.74 -8.07 -6.77
N ARG A 62 10.50 -7.14 -7.71
CA ARG A 62 9.65 -7.36 -8.88
C ARG A 62 10.43 -7.74 -10.14
N TYR A 63 11.64 -7.22 -10.30
CA TYR A 63 12.43 -7.31 -11.53
C TYR A 63 13.85 -7.87 -11.33
N GLY A 64 14.31 -8.01 -10.08
CA GLY A 64 15.56 -8.62 -9.69
C GLY A 64 15.50 -10.15 -9.85
N ALA A 65 15.63 -10.60 -11.09
CA ALA A 65 15.87 -12.01 -11.38
C ALA A 65 17.31 -12.37 -10.95
N GLY A 66 17.50 -12.89 -9.74
CA GLY A 66 18.83 -13.35 -9.32
C GLY A 66 18.92 -14.06 -7.98
N ASP A 67 18.28 -13.55 -6.94
CA ASP A 67 18.29 -14.17 -5.62
C ASP A 67 16.84 -14.41 -5.22
N GLY A 68 16.44 -15.68 -5.03
CA GLY A 68 15.07 -16.12 -4.73
C GLY A 68 14.49 -15.65 -3.38
N LYS A 69 14.77 -14.41 -2.96
CA LYS A 69 14.18 -13.76 -1.80
C LYS A 69 12.86 -13.16 -2.24
N VAL A 70 11.83 -14.00 -2.21
CA VAL A 70 10.43 -13.56 -2.17
C VAL A 70 10.33 -12.62 -0.97
N SER A 71 10.36 -11.30 -1.21
CA SER A 71 10.38 -10.32 -0.12
C SER A 71 9.03 -10.32 0.58
N ARG A 72 8.99 -11.06 1.69
CA ARG A 72 8.13 -10.73 2.83
C ARG A 72 8.46 -9.32 3.31
N CYS A 73 7.63 -8.77 4.21
CA CYS A 73 7.72 -7.41 4.74
C CYS A 73 9.16 -6.87 4.73
N PRO A 74 9.41 -5.65 4.19
CA PRO A 74 10.75 -5.07 4.06
C PRO A 74 11.39 -4.63 5.39
N CYS A 75 11.16 -5.38 6.48
CA CYS A 75 12.05 -5.44 7.64
C CYS A 75 13.30 -6.27 7.32
#